data_AF-C3URY4-F1
#
_entry.id   AF-C3URY4-F1
#
_cell.length_a   1.000
_cell.length_b   1.000
_cell.length_c   1.000
_cell.angle_alpha   90.00
_cell.angle_beta   90.00
_cell.angle_gamma   90.00
#
_symmetry.space_group_name_H-M   'P 1'
#
loop_
_entity.id
_entity.type
_entity.pdbx_description
1 polymer ?
#
loop_
_entity_poly.entity_id
_entity_poly.type
_entity_poly.pdbx_seq_one_letter_code
_entity_poly.pdbx_strand_id
1 'polypeptide(L)'
;EDLAELQDPDLVSTIRQQQKRVLEFWEKNWHSGVPLKIKRLAEDPERFIWAVSIAQTRCISMQTRVGALVQELNMMIPYADMLNHSFEPNCFLHWRPKDRMLEVMSNAGQAIKKGDEMTINYMPGQKNDMLMERYGFSTPV
;
A
#
# COMPACT_ATOMS: atom_id res chain seq x y z
N GLU A 1 -18.03 16.05 1.33
CA GLU A 1 -18.30 16.87 0.13
C GLU A 1 -17.24 16.57 -0.93
N ASP A 2 -15.97 16.51 -0.54
CA ASP A 2 -14.81 16.23 -1.40
C ASP A 2 -14.91 15.00 -2.33
N LEU A 3 -15.49 13.88 -1.88
CA LEU A 3 -15.64 12.71 -2.75
C LEU A 3 -16.48 12.99 -4.00
N ALA A 4 -17.43 13.94 -3.95
CA ALA A 4 -18.22 14.30 -5.12
C ALA A 4 -17.37 14.95 -6.23
N GLU A 5 -16.23 15.55 -5.88
CA GLU A 5 -15.30 16.20 -6.81
C GLU A 5 -14.55 15.19 -7.70
N LEU A 6 -14.57 13.90 -7.37
CA LEU A 6 -14.00 12.86 -8.24
C LEU A 6 -14.78 12.71 -9.56
N GLN A 7 -16.04 13.17 -9.62
CA GLN A 7 -16.92 13.07 -10.79
C GLN A 7 -17.06 11.65 -11.38
N ASP A 8 -16.72 10.63 -10.59
CA ASP A 8 -16.79 9.21 -10.91
C ASP A 8 -17.68 8.51 -9.86
N PRO A 9 -18.97 8.29 -10.16
CA PRO A 9 -19.92 7.71 -9.20
C PRO A 9 -19.53 6.30 -8.74
N ASP A 10 -18.89 5.51 -9.61
CA ASP A 10 -18.51 4.13 -9.33
C ASP A 10 -17.31 4.09 -8.38
N LEU A 11 -16.31 4.94 -8.62
CA LEU A 11 -15.18 5.13 -7.72
C LEU A 11 -15.62 5.66 -6.36
N VAL A 12 -16.52 6.65 -6.33
CA VAL A 12 -17.08 7.21 -5.09
C VAL A 12 -17.84 6.14 -4.30
N SER A 13 -18.65 5.33 -4.97
CA SER A 13 -19.37 4.22 -4.34
C SER A 13 -18.40 3.20 -3.74
N THR A 14 -17.36 2.83 -4.48
CA THR A 14 -16.31 1.91 -4.04
C THR A 14 -15.59 2.42 -2.80
N ILE A 15 -15.11 3.66 -2.81
CA ILE A 15 -14.40 4.27 -1.66
C ILE A 15 -15.30 4.30 -0.43
N ARG A 16 -16.57 4.69 -0.56
CA ARG A 16 -17.53 4.69 0.55
C ARG A 16 -17.76 3.28 1.11
N GLN A 17 -17.87 2.28 0.24
CA GLN A 17 -18.03 0.90 0.66
C GLN A 17 -16.79 0.40 1.43
N GLN A 18 -15.59 0.74 0.98
CA GLN A 18 -14.36 0.38 1.70
C GLN A 18 -14.28 1.05 3.07
N GLN A 19 -14.55 2.37 3.15
CA GLN A 19 -14.57 3.11 4.41
C GLN A 19 -15.56 2.49 5.40
N LYS A 20 -16.78 2.18 4.95
CA LYS A 20 -17.81 1.51 5.76
C LYS A 20 -17.33 0.14 6.25
N ARG A 21 -16.76 -0.68 5.37
CA ARG A 21 -16.25 -2.01 5.71
C ARG A 21 -15.15 -1.96 6.78
N VAL A 22 -14.24 -0.99 6.71
CA VAL A 22 -13.16 -0.82 7.70
C VAL A 22 -13.74 -0.43 9.06
N LEU A 23 -14.71 0.49 9.08
CA LEU A 23 -15.39 0.89 10.31
C LEU A 23 -16.15 -0.27 10.96
N GLU A 24 -16.97 -0.99 10.19
CA GLU A 24 -17.71 -2.17 10.68
C GLU A 24 -16.76 -3.26 11.20
N PHE A 25 -15.59 -3.42 10.56
CA PHE A 25 -14.56 -4.33 11.04
C PHE A 25 -13.99 -3.90 12.39
N TRP A 26 -13.68 -2.60 12.56
CA TRP A 26 -13.20 -2.10 13.84
C TRP A 26 -14.25 -2.29 14.93
N GLU A 27 -15.51 -1.90 14.71
CA GLU A 27 -16.60 -2.05 15.69
C GLU A 27 -16.79 -3.50 16.13
N LYS A 28 -16.70 -4.44 15.18
CA LYS A 28 -16.82 -5.87 15.44
C LYS A 28 -15.66 -6.43 16.28
N ASN A 29 -14.43 -5.94 16.07
CA ASN A 29 -13.23 -6.53 16.67
C ASN A 29 -12.69 -5.76 17.88
N TRP A 30 -13.06 -4.50 18.07
CA TRP A 30 -12.66 -3.62 19.19
C TRP A 30 -13.79 -3.40 20.21
N HIS A 31 -14.65 -4.41 20.39
CA HIS A 31 -15.72 -4.38 21.39
C HIS A 31 -15.18 -4.35 22.84
N SER A 32 -16.03 -3.94 23.78
CA SER A 32 -15.66 -3.71 25.20
C SER A 32 -15.03 -4.91 25.93
N GLY A 33 -15.33 -6.13 25.49
CA GLY A 33 -14.82 -7.39 26.06
C GLY A 33 -13.50 -7.89 25.45
N VAL A 34 -12.91 -7.17 24.50
CA VAL A 34 -11.64 -7.58 23.88
C VAL A 34 -10.47 -7.45 24.88
N PRO A 35 -9.45 -8.33 24.84
CA PRO A 35 -8.29 -8.20 25.71
C PRO A 35 -7.64 -6.81 25.62
N LEU A 36 -7.23 -6.26 26.77
CA LEU A 36 -6.67 -4.91 26.88
C LEU A 36 -5.50 -4.66 25.90
N LYS A 37 -4.70 -5.69 25.63
CA LYS A 37 -3.59 -5.62 24.65
C LYS A 37 -4.05 -5.28 23.23
N ILE A 38 -5.22 -5.77 22.81
CA ILE A 38 -5.81 -5.47 21.50
C ILE A 38 -6.42 -4.08 21.53
N LYS A 39 -7.19 -3.78 22.60
CA LYS A 39 -7.82 -2.46 22.77
C LYS A 39 -6.81 -1.31 22.65
N ARG A 40 -5.60 -1.47 23.19
CA ARG A 40 -4.51 -0.49 23.12
C ARG A 40 -3.90 -0.27 21.72
N LEU A 41 -4.08 -1.19 20.77
CA LEU A 41 -3.49 -1.04 19.43
C LEU A 41 -4.23 -0.02 18.57
N ALA A 42 -5.55 0.10 18.75
CA ALA A 42 -6.40 1.04 18.01
C ALA A 42 -7.62 1.43 18.86
N GLU A 43 -7.39 2.31 19.83
CA GLU A 43 -8.40 2.68 20.83
C GLU A 43 -9.66 3.32 20.23
N ASP A 44 -9.52 3.98 19.09
CA ASP A 44 -10.57 4.67 18.35
C ASP A 44 -10.55 4.25 16.86
N PRO A 45 -11.67 4.42 16.14
CA PRO A 45 -11.77 3.99 14.75
C PRO A 45 -10.85 4.79 13.82
N GLU A 46 -10.54 6.05 14.13
CA GLU A 46 -9.69 6.89 13.28
C GLU A 46 -8.27 6.35 13.21
N ARG A 47 -7.70 5.95 14.35
CA ARG A 47 -6.38 5.29 14.40
C ARG A 47 -6.37 3.97 13.64
N PHE A 48 -7.45 3.19 13.72
CA PHE A 48 -7.55 1.95 12.96
C PHE A 48 -7.60 2.22 11.45
N ILE A 49 -8.45 3.16 11.02
CA ILE A 49 -8.57 3.56 9.62
C ILE A 49 -7.22 4.09 9.12
N TRP A 50 -6.54 4.94 9.88
CA TRP A 50 -5.20 5.41 9.56
C TRP A 50 -4.22 4.26 9.36
N ALA A 51 -4.18 3.28 10.29
CA ALA A 51 -3.29 2.13 10.18
C ALA A 51 -3.60 1.27 8.95
N VAL A 52 -4.88 1.08 8.62
CA VAL A 52 -5.31 0.39 7.39
C VAL A 52 -4.88 1.16 6.16
N SER A 53 -5.06 2.48 6.12
CA SER A 53 -4.60 3.33 5.02
C SER A 53 -3.08 3.27 4.83
N ILE A 54 -2.30 3.27 5.91
CA ILE A 54 -0.84 3.07 5.84
C ILE A 54 -0.52 1.68 5.28
N ALA A 55 -1.16 0.62 5.78
CA ALA A 55 -0.95 -0.73 5.27
C ALA A 55 -1.33 -0.86 3.78
N GLN A 56 -2.40 -0.22 3.34
CA GLN A 56 -2.84 -0.27 1.96
C GLN A 56 -1.90 0.49 1.01
N THR A 57 -1.35 1.61 1.46
CA THR A 57 -0.53 2.53 0.63
C THR A 57 0.97 2.23 0.66
N ARG A 58 1.46 1.55 1.69
CA ARG A 58 2.91 1.34 1.93
C ARG A 58 3.35 -0.13 1.96
N CYS A 59 2.42 -1.08 2.04
CA CYS A 59 2.83 -2.48 1.96
C CYS A 59 3.28 -2.84 0.55
N ILE A 60 4.38 -3.60 0.47
CA ILE A 60 4.85 -4.23 -0.75
C ILE A 60 4.32 -5.66 -0.76
N SER A 61 3.47 -5.96 -1.73
CA SER A 61 3.00 -7.31 -2.01
C SER A 61 4.02 -8.04 -2.89
N MET A 62 4.54 -9.17 -2.42
CA MET A 62 5.51 -9.95 -3.19
C MET A 62 5.43 -11.44 -2.85
N GLN A 63 5.46 -12.26 -3.90
CA GLN A 63 5.62 -13.70 -3.77
C GLN A 63 7.00 -14.03 -3.19
N THR A 64 7.02 -14.50 -1.96
CA THR A 64 8.26 -14.63 -1.19
C THR A 64 8.38 -16.02 -0.60
N ARG A 65 9.58 -16.59 -0.64
CA ARG A 65 9.88 -17.84 0.08
C ARG A 65 10.28 -17.54 1.52
N VAL A 66 9.50 -18.03 2.48
CA VAL A 66 9.82 -17.98 3.91
C VAL A 66 9.94 -19.42 4.43
N GLY A 67 11.16 -19.83 4.74
CA GLY A 67 11.46 -21.22 5.09
C GLY A 67 11.17 -22.16 3.92
N ALA A 68 10.29 -23.15 4.14
CA ALA A 68 9.90 -24.13 3.13
C ALA A 68 8.73 -23.68 2.23
N LEU A 69 8.05 -22.57 2.55
CA LEU A 69 6.81 -22.15 1.89
C LEU A 69 7.04 -20.94 0.99
N VAL A 70 6.44 -20.98 -0.20
CA VAL A 70 6.31 -19.82 -1.09
C VAL A 70 4.89 -19.29 -0.92
N GLN A 71 4.75 -18.03 -0.53
CA GLN A 71 3.46 -17.39 -0.30
C GLN A 71 3.49 -15.92 -0.70
N GLU A 72 2.32 -15.38 -1.04
CA GLU A 72 2.14 -13.94 -1.23
C GLU A 72 2.17 -13.26 0.14
N LEU A 73 3.12 -12.32 0.32
CA LEU A 73 3.26 -11.57 1.56
C LEU A 73 3.04 -10.09 1.30
N ASN A 74 2.30 -9.44 2.20
CA ASN A 74 2.25 -7.99 2.33
C ASN A 74 3.26 -7.58 3.40
N MET A 75 4.29 -6.84 3.01
CA MET A 75 5.40 -6.46 3.88
C MET A 75 5.52 -4.95 3.96
N MET A 76 5.63 -4.42 5.18
CA MET A 76 6.12 -3.05 5.39
C MET A 76 7.65 -3.11 5.46
N ILE A 77 8.31 -2.49 4.49
CA ILE A 77 9.77 -2.53 4.37
C ILE A 77 10.28 -1.10 4.46
N PRO A 78 10.89 -0.70 5.59
CA PRO A 78 11.39 0.65 5.78
C PRO A 78 12.31 1.08 4.64
N TYR A 79 12.24 2.35 4.28
CA TYR A 79 12.97 2.97 3.17
C TYR A 79 12.49 2.56 1.78
N ALA A 80 12.18 1.28 1.56
CA ALA A 80 11.60 0.82 0.29
C ALA A 80 10.19 1.37 0.07
N ASP A 81 9.43 1.56 1.14
CA ASP A 81 8.09 2.16 1.14
C ASP A 81 8.07 3.66 0.82
N MET A 82 9.23 4.32 0.78
CA MET A 82 9.37 5.74 0.41
C MET A 82 9.53 5.97 -1.09
N LEU A 83 9.84 4.94 -1.89
CA LEU A 83 9.95 5.09 -3.35
C LEU A 83 8.59 5.37 -3.94
N ASN A 84 8.47 6.44 -4.72
CA ASN A 84 7.22 6.83 -5.36
C ASN A 84 6.89 5.96 -6.59
N HIS A 85 5.65 6.07 -7.03
CA HIS A 85 5.16 5.44 -8.26
C HIS A 85 5.67 6.16 -9.51
N SER A 86 6.01 5.40 -10.56
CA SER A 86 6.08 5.88 -11.94
C SER A 86 5.58 4.78 -12.90
N PHE A 87 4.92 5.20 -13.99
CA PHE A 87 4.59 4.31 -15.11
C PHE A 87 5.82 3.93 -15.94
N GLU A 88 6.86 4.77 -15.89
CA GLU A 88 8.20 4.50 -16.43
C GLU A 88 9.18 4.40 -15.26
N PRO A 89 9.08 3.34 -14.43
CA PRO A 89 9.92 3.23 -13.24
C PRO A 89 11.38 3.09 -13.66
N ASN A 90 12.28 3.58 -12.80
CA ASN A 90 13.72 3.39 -12.98
C ASN A 90 14.34 2.36 -12.02
N CYS A 91 13.54 1.89 -11.07
CA CYS A 91 13.93 0.86 -10.12
C CYS A 91 12.90 -0.28 -10.09
N PHE A 92 13.34 -1.42 -9.57
CA PHE A 92 12.50 -2.54 -9.20
C PHE A 92 12.94 -3.14 -7.87
N LEU A 93 12.03 -3.89 -7.25
CA LEU A 93 12.27 -4.56 -5.99
C LEU A 93 12.69 -6.01 -6.24
N HIS A 94 13.77 -6.44 -5.60
CA HIS A 94 14.29 -7.80 -5.69
C HIS A 94 14.38 -8.45 -4.31
N TRP A 95 13.71 -9.58 -4.12
CA TRP A 95 13.89 -10.38 -2.90
C TRP A 95 15.09 -11.29 -3.04
N ARG A 96 16.05 -11.17 -2.13
CA ARG A 96 17.19 -12.07 -2.02
C ARG A 96 16.91 -13.13 -0.94
N PRO A 97 16.48 -14.36 -1.31
CA PRO A 97 15.92 -15.30 -0.34
C PRO A 97 16.93 -15.83 0.67
N LYS A 98 18.19 -15.97 0.26
CA LYS A 98 19.28 -16.49 1.13
C LYS A 98 19.55 -15.56 2.30
N ASP A 99 19.55 -14.26 2.05
CA ASP A 99 19.86 -13.24 3.05
C ASP A 99 18.62 -12.62 3.69
N ARG A 100 17.42 -13.01 3.22
CA ARG A 100 16.12 -12.48 3.66
C ARG A 100 16.08 -10.95 3.60
N MET A 101 16.57 -10.41 2.48
CA MET A 101 16.75 -8.99 2.27
C MET A 101 16.00 -8.55 1.01
N LEU A 102 15.35 -7.39 1.07
CA LEU A 102 14.84 -6.70 -0.11
C LEU A 102 15.90 -5.74 -0.64
N GLU A 103 16.15 -5.81 -1.94
CA GLU A 103 17.03 -4.90 -2.66
C GLU A 103 16.21 -4.00 -3.57
N VAL A 104 16.57 -2.72 -3.63
CA VAL A 104 16.09 -1.79 -4.66
C VAL A 104 17.17 -1.72 -5.72
N MET A 105 16.86 -2.16 -6.92
CA MET A 105 17.82 -2.26 -8.02
C MET A 105 17.39 -1.35 -9.17
N SER A 106 18.35 -0.71 -9.83
CA SER A 106 18.08 0.06 -11.05
C SER A 106 17.75 -0.87 -12.22
N ASN A 107 16.85 -0.44 -13.10
CA ASN A 107 16.55 -1.18 -14.33
C ASN A 107 17.78 -1.28 -15.25
N ALA A 108 17.83 -2.35 -16.04
CA ALA A 108 18.95 -2.59 -16.95
C ALA A 108 19.11 -1.43 -17.95
N GLY A 109 20.34 -0.91 -18.07
CA GLY A 109 20.66 0.20 -18.97
C GLY A 109 20.25 1.58 -18.46
N GLN A 110 19.66 1.69 -17.27
CA GLN A 110 19.33 2.97 -16.67
C GLN A 110 20.36 3.36 -15.60
N ALA A 111 20.89 4.57 -15.71
CA ALA A 111 21.77 5.16 -14.71
C ALA A 111 20.99 6.21 -13.91
N ILE A 112 21.04 6.10 -12.57
CA ILE A 112 20.40 7.05 -11.65
C ILE A 112 21.45 8.07 -11.23
N LYS A 113 21.28 9.33 -11.62
CA LYS A 113 22.22 10.41 -11.30
C LYS A 113 21.86 11.05 -9.96
N LYS A 114 22.81 11.79 -9.40
CA LYS A 114 22.56 12.58 -8.18
C LYS A 114 21.45 13.59 -8.46
N GLY A 115 20.38 13.52 -7.66
CA GLY A 115 19.21 14.38 -7.79
C GLY A 115 18.07 13.76 -8.57
N ASP A 116 18.29 12.62 -9.25
CA ASP A 116 17.21 11.87 -9.88
C ASP A 116 16.37 11.18 -8.80
N GLU A 117 15.04 11.21 -8.98
CA GLU A 117 14.13 10.46 -8.13
C GLU A 117 14.18 8.97 -8.48
N MET A 118 14.23 8.11 -7.47
CA MET A 118 14.09 6.67 -7.63
C MET A 118 12.61 6.29 -7.52
N THR A 119 12.07 5.66 -8.56
CA THR A 119 10.65 5.30 -8.63
C THR A 119 10.47 3.84 -9.00
N ILE A 120 9.42 3.23 -8.46
CA ILE A 120 8.99 1.87 -8.77
C ILE A 120 7.58 1.91 -9.38
N ASN A 121 7.13 0.81 -9.96
CA ASN A 121 5.73 0.69 -10.38
C ASN A 121 4.93 -0.06 -9.31
N TYR A 122 4.07 0.67 -8.59
CA TYR A 122 3.20 0.10 -7.56
C TYR A 122 2.22 -0.95 -8.09
N MET A 123 1.69 -0.76 -9.30
CA MET A 123 0.64 -1.62 -9.85
C MET A 123 0.71 -1.68 -11.39
N PRO A 124 1.58 -2.54 -11.95
CA PRO A 124 1.70 -2.69 -13.40
C PRO A 124 0.35 -3.03 -14.05
N GLY A 125 -0.03 -2.25 -15.07
CA GLY A 125 -1.25 -2.47 -15.86
C GLY A 125 -2.56 -1.96 -15.22
N GLN A 126 -2.51 -1.25 -14.08
CA GLN A 126 -3.69 -0.63 -13.47
C GLN A 126 -3.93 0.80 -13.95
N LYS A 127 -5.18 1.27 -13.80
CA LYS A 127 -5.64 2.59 -14.23
C LYS A 127 -5.67 3.58 -13.05
N ASN A 128 -5.91 4.86 -13.36
CA ASN A 128 -5.93 5.96 -12.40
C ASN A 128 -7.02 5.86 -11.33
N ASP A 129 -8.15 5.20 -11.60
CA ASP A 129 -9.19 4.89 -10.62
C ASP A 129 -8.63 4.08 -9.45
N MET A 130 -7.84 3.04 -9.73
CA MET A 130 -7.19 2.19 -8.74
C MET A 130 -6.09 2.92 -7.99
N LEU A 131 -5.34 3.81 -8.66
CA LEU A 131 -4.34 4.66 -7.98
C LEU A 131 -5.01 5.66 -7.04
N MET A 132 -6.14 6.25 -7.45
CA MET A 132 -6.90 7.16 -6.62
C MET A 132 -7.52 6.44 -5.42
N GLU A 133 -8.16 5.28 -5.63
CA GLU A 133 -8.75 4.47 -4.55
C GLU A 133 -7.70 4.03 -3.52
N ARG A 134 -6.53 3.55 -3.98
CA ARG A 134 -5.55 2.90 -3.10
C ARG A 134 -4.47 3.82 -2.56
N TYR A 135 -4.05 4.81 -3.34
CA TYR A 135 -2.90 5.66 -3.06
C TYR A 135 -3.23 7.16 -2.99
N GLY A 136 -4.46 7.55 -3.36
CA GLY A 136 -4.90 8.95 -3.27
C GLY A 136 -4.26 9.88 -4.28
N PHE A 137 -3.81 9.35 -5.43
CA PHE A 137 -3.30 10.17 -6.53
C PHE A 137 -3.74 9.63 -7.88
N SER A 138 -3.66 10.47 -8.90
CA SER A 138 -3.78 10.09 -10.32
C SER A 138 -2.61 10.72 -11.08
N THR A 139 -2.29 10.17 -12.25
CA THR A 139 -1.28 10.78 -13.14
C THR A 139 -1.93 11.35 -14.39
N PRO A 140 -1.38 12.43 -14.96
CA PRO A 140 -1.69 12.78 -16.34
C PRO A 140 -1.22 11.62 -17.22
N VAL A 141 -2.11 11.17 -18.12
CA VAL A 141 -1.81 10.13 -19.12
C VAL A 141 -0.99 10.76 -20.24
#